data_AF-A0A953RV10-F1
#
_entry.id   AF-A0A953RV10-F1
#
_cell.length_a   1.000
_cell.length_b   1.000
_cell.length_c   1.000
_cell.angle_alpha   90.00
_cell.angle_beta   90.00
_cell.angle_gamma   90.00
#
_symmetry.space_group_name_H-M   'P 1'
#
loop_
_entity.id
_entity.type
_entity.pdbx_description
1 polymer ?
#
loop_
_entity_poly.entity_id
_entity_poly.type
_entity_poly.pdbx_seq_one_letter_code
_entity_poly.pdbx_strand_id
1 'polypeptide(L)'
;MTTNDTGDWRDLFDVALFEPNRVKLRKRIEHARHAINDRLEVLMKLQSESGRDMSERIALNDALTTLTELHKIVYDRKPGAHVGREGGRAAS
;
A
#
# COMPACT_ATOMS: atom_id res chain seq x y z
N MET A 1 -16.33 21.78 -9.05
CA MET A 1 -15.51 21.30 -10.18
C MET A 1 -15.33 19.81 -10.02
N THR A 2 -15.62 19.08 -11.08
CA THR A 2 -15.64 17.61 -11.17
C THR A 2 -14.33 16.97 -10.71
N THR A 3 -14.49 15.97 -9.84
CA THR A 3 -13.49 15.04 -9.32
C THR A 3 -12.76 14.30 -10.43
N ASN A 4 -11.54 14.72 -10.78
CA ASN A 4 -10.56 13.81 -11.36
C ASN A 4 -9.68 13.33 -10.22
N ASP A 5 -10.20 12.32 -9.53
CA ASP A 5 -9.67 11.69 -8.31
C ASP A 5 -8.45 10.78 -8.59
N THR A 6 -7.72 11.02 -9.68
CA THR A 6 -6.37 10.46 -9.85
C THR A 6 -5.38 11.38 -9.13
N GLY A 7 -5.42 11.33 -7.79
CA GLY A 7 -4.34 11.89 -6.97
C GLY A 7 -2.99 11.36 -7.46
N ASP A 8 -1.93 12.17 -7.32
CA ASP A 8 -0.57 11.73 -7.63
C ASP A 8 -0.34 10.38 -6.94
N TRP A 9 0.21 9.39 -7.67
CA TRP A 9 0.42 8.05 -7.14
C TRP A 9 1.21 8.07 -5.83
N ARG A 10 2.05 9.11 -5.66
CA ARG A 10 2.81 9.41 -4.45
C ARG A 10 1.91 9.73 -3.26
N ASP A 11 0.94 10.61 -3.44
CA ASP A 11 -0.01 10.97 -2.40
C ASP A 11 -0.82 9.74 -1.98
N LEU A 12 -1.29 8.95 -2.95
CA LEU A 12 -2.04 7.71 -2.67
C LEU A 12 -1.19 6.68 -1.92
N PHE A 13 0.10 6.58 -2.26
CA PHE A 13 1.05 5.72 -1.57
C PHE A 13 1.29 6.16 -0.13
N ASP A 14 1.56 7.43 0.13
CA ASP A 14 1.76 7.98 1.48
C ASP A 14 0.51 7.78 2.34
N VAL A 15 -0.66 8.08 1.75
CA VAL A 15 -1.98 7.90 2.36
C VAL A 15 -2.27 6.44 2.70
N ALA A 16 -1.73 5.49 1.94
CA ALA A 16 -1.78 4.06 2.25
C ALA A 16 -0.81 3.68 3.38
N LEU A 17 0.43 4.16 3.38
CA LEU A 17 1.43 3.82 4.40
C LEU A 17 0.99 4.21 5.82
N PHE A 18 0.35 5.36 5.96
CA PHE A 18 0.00 5.92 7.27
C PHE A 18 -1.46 5.66 7.71
N GLU A 19 -2.24 4.85 6.97
CA GLU A 19 -3.65 4.61 7.33
C GLU A 19 -3.79 3.62 8.50
N PRO A 20 -4.31 4.05 9.67
CA PRO A 20 -4.45 3.18 10.84
C PRO A 20 -5.63 2.20 10.73
N ASN A 21 -6.66 2.50 9.95
CA ASN A 21 -7.82 1.64 9.83
C ASN A 21 -7.55 0.51 8.81
N ARG A 22 -7.44 -0.73 9.30
CA ARG A 22 -7.12 -1.91 8.46
C ARG A 22 -8.04 -2.11 7.26
N VAL A 23 -9.34 -1.80 7.37
CA VAL A 23 -10.29 -1.95 6.25
C VAL A 23 -10.07 -0.86 5.21
N LYS A 24 -9.86 0.39 5.64
CA LYS A 24 -9.54 1.49 4.72
C LYS A 24 -8.15 1.34 4.12
N LEU A 25 -7.20 0.84 4.90
CA LEU A 25 -5.83 0.55 4.50
C LEU A 25 -5.81 -0.43 3.32
N ARG A 26 -6.59 -1.52 3.38
CA ARG A 26 -6.75 -2.43 2.25
C ARG A 26 -7.22 -1.72 0.98
N LYS A 27 -8.27 -0.90 1.08
CA LYS A 27 -8.79 -0.13 -0.06
C LYS A 27 -7.75 0.83 -0.62
N ARG A 28 -6.97 1.49 0.25
CA ARG A 28 -5.93 2.44 -0.14
C ARG A 28 -4.72 1.77 -0.78
N ILE A 29 -4.30 0.60 -0.29
CA ILE A 29 -3.25 -0.21 -0.91
C ILE A 29 -3.67 -0.60 -2.33
N GLU A 30 -4.88 -1.10 -2.52
CA GLU A 30 -5.39 -1.48 -3.84
C GLU A 30 -5.49 -0.28 -4.78
N HIS A 31 -5.97 0.86 -4.29
CA HIS A 31 -6.06 2.09 -5.08
C HIS A 31 -4.68 2.62 -5.49
N ALA A 32 -3.73 2.70 -4.56
CA ALA A 32 -2.35 3.11 -4.84
C ALA A 32 -1.68 2.17 -5.83
N ARG A 33 -1.91 0.85 -5.71
CA ARG A 33 -1.38 -0.15 -6.66
C ARG A 33 -1.88 0.09 -8.08
N HIS A 34 -3.17 0.36 -8.26
CA HIS A 34 -3.71 0.69 -9.59
C HIS A 34 -3.11 1.97 -10.15
N ALA A 35 -3.07 3.06 -9.36
CA ALA A 35 -2.49 4.32 -9.82
C ALA A 35 -1.01 4.20 -10.22
N ILE A 36 -0.22 3.42 -9.48
CA ILE A 36 1.18 3.14 -9.81
C ILE A 36 1.31 2.35 -11.11
N ASN A 37 0.48 1.32 -11.31
CA ASN A 37 0.48 0.54 -12.56
C ASN A 37 0.06 1.39 -13.77
N ASP A 38 -0.96 2.24 -13.63
CA ASP A 38 -1.38 3.17 -14.68
C ASP A 38 -0.25 4.12 -15.06
N ARG A 39 0.48 4.65 -14.07
CA ARG A 39 1.64 5.52 -14.31
C ARG A 39 2.78 4.77 -15.02
N LEU A 40 3.06 3.54 -14.61
CA LEU A 40 4.04 2.69 -15.30
C LEU A 40 3.66 2.44 -16.76
N GLU A 41 2.39 2.17 -17.05
CA GLU A 41 1.90 1.97 -18.42
C GLU A 41 2.09 3.23 -19.27
N VAL A 42 1.77 4.41 -18.73
CA VAL A 42 2.00 5.69 -19.40
C VAL A 42 3.49 5.88 -19.71
N LEU A 43 4.37 5.60 -18.74
CA LEU A 43 5.81 5.69 -18.95
C LEU A 43 6.27 4.69 -20.03
N MET A 44 5.77 3.45 -20.04
CA MET A 44 6.10 2.46 -21.07
C MET A 44 5.70 2.92 -22.47
N LYS A 45 4.52 3.51 -22.63
CA LYS A 45 4.02 4.02 -23.92
C LYS A 45 4.81 5.22 -24.45
N LEU A 46 5.34 6.07 -23.57
CA LEU A 46 6.11 7.25 -23.96
C LEU A 46 7.47 6.92 -24.59
N GLN A 47 7.99 5.69 -24.42
CA GLN A 47 9.32 5.24 -24.89
C GLN A 47 10.48 6.22 -24.63
N SER A 48 10.29 7.15 -23.69
CA SER A 48 11.28 8.15 -23.33
C SER A 48 12.27 7.51 -22.36
N GLU A 49 13.53 7.45 -22.77
CA GLU A 49 14.66 7.01 -21.95
C GLU A 49 15.32 8.18 -21.21
N SER A 50 14.55 9.22 -20.90
CA SER A 50 15.11 10.29 -20.06
C SER A 50 15.49 9.71 -18.69
N GLY A 51 16.63 10.16 -18.15
CA GLY A 51 17.09 9.69 -16.83
C GLY A 51 16.05 9.93 -15.72
N ARG A 52 15.18 10.92 -15.90
CA ARG A 52 14.04 11.20 -15.03
C ARG A 52 12.98 10.11 -15.12
N ASP A 53 12.60 9.68 -16.32
CA ASP A 53 11.60 8.63 -16.51
C ASP A 53 12.10 7.28 -15.98
N MET A 54 13.39 6.98 -16.15
CA MET A 54 14.00 5.79 -15.57
C MET A 54 13.99 5.82 -14.04
N SER A 55 14.35 6.96 -13.45
CA SER A 55 14.29 7.14 -11.99
C SER A 55 12.87 7.01 -11.45
N GLU A 56 11.87 7.54 -12.18
CA GLU A 56 10.47 7.39 -11.81
C GLU A 56 10.02 5.92 -11.86
N ARG A 57 10.39 5.15 -12.91
CA ARG A 57 10.11 3.72 -13.00
C ARG A 57 10.70 2.93 -11.82
N ILE A 58 11.93 3.23 -11.42
CA ILE A 58 12.57 2.56 -10.28
C ILE A 58 11.75 2.83 -9.01
N ALA A 59 11.45 4.11 -8.73
CA ALA A 59 10.66 4.49 -7.56
C ALA A 59 9.25 3.84 -7.54
N LEU A 60 8.61 3.74 -8.71
CA LEU A 60 7.30 3.08 -8.85
C LEU A 60 7.37 1.58 -8.54
N ASN A 61 8.42 0.88 -9.00
CA ASN A 61 8.62 -0.54 -8.70
C ASN A 61 8.93 -0.78 -7.21
N ASP A 62 9.72 0.09 -6.59
CA ASP A 62 9.99 0.03 -5.15
C ASP A 62 8.71 0.26 -4.33
N ALA A 63 7.86 1.19 -4.76
CA ALA A 63 6.56 1.44 -4.15
C ALA A 63 5.63 0.22 -4.26
N LEU A 64 5.58 -0.46 -5.41
CA LEU A 64 4.80 -1.71 -5.58
C LEU A 64 5.29 -2.83 -4.66
N THR A 65 6.60 -2.97 -4.52
CA THR A 65 7.20 -3.96 -3.61
C THR A 65 6.79 -3.66 -2.17
N THR A 66 6.87 -2.39 -1.76
CA THR A 66 6.46 -1.95 -0.42
C THR A 66 4.98 -2.18 -0.16
N LEU A 67 4.10 -1.85 -1.12
CA LEU A 67 2.66 -2.10 -1.01
C LEU A 67 2.34 -3.59 -0.89
N THR A 68 3.10 -4.45 -1.59
CA THR A 68 2.94 -5.91 -1.52
C THR A 68 3.28 -6.43 -0.13
N GLU A 69 4.39 -5.98 0.45
CA GLU A 69 4.76 -6.34 1.83
C GLU A 69 3.75 -5.82 2.86
N LEU A 70 3.26 -4.59 2.68
CA LEU A 70 2.22 -4.03 3.53
C LEU A 70 0.91 -4.83 3.44
N HIS A 71 0.52 -5.24 2.24
CA HIS A 71 -0.65 -6.09 2.02
C HIS A 71 -0.50 -7.41 2.78
N LYS A 72 0.63 -8.11 2.66
CA LYS A 72 0.92 -9.32 3.45
C LYS A 72 0.74 -9.07 4.94
N ILE A 73 1.33 -8.02 5.51
CA ILE A 73 1.19 -7.70 6.94
C ILE A 73 -0.27 -7.46 7.34
N VAL A 74 -1.04 -6.78 6.49
CA VAL A 74 -2.44 -6.44 6.75
C VAL A 74 -3.35 -7.67 6.69
N TYR A 75 -3.06 -8.64 5.81
CA TYR A 75 -3.88 -9.84 5.59
C TYR A 75 -3.42 -11.06 6.41
N ASP A 76 -2.11 -11.27 6.59
CA ASP A 76 -1.55 -12.44 7.28
C ASP A 76 -1.61 -12.35 8.81
N ARG A 77 -1.82 -11.14 9.36
CA ARG A 77 -2.15 -10.98 10.78
C ARG A 77 -3.56 -11.52 11.07
N LYS A 78 -3.64 -12.84 11.29
CA LYS A 78 -4.81 -13.56 11.83
C LYS A 78 -5.40 -12.78 13.03
N PRO A 79 -6.71 -12.52 13.05
CA PRO A 79 -7.37 -12.16 14.30
C PRO A 79 -7.46 -13.42 15.16
N GLY A 80 -6.78 -13.43 16.31
CA GLY A 80 -6.90 -14.52 17.27
C GLY A 80 -5.60 -15.27 17.56
N ALA A 81 -4.53 -14.56 17.92
CA ALA A 81 -3.86 -14.98 19.14
C ALA A 81 -4.64 -14.35 20.29
N HIS A 82 -5.78 -14.96 20.62
CA HIS A 82 -6.28 -14.84 21.99
C HIS A 82 -5.13 -15.37 22.84
N VAL A 83 -4.34 -14.47 23.43
CA VAL A 83 -3.62 -14.80 24.65
C VAL A 83 -4.75 -15.11 25.62
N GLY A 84 -5.07 -16.40 25.71
CA GLY A 84 -5.91 -16.92 26.75
C GLY A 84 -5.32 -16.38 28.04
N ARG A 85 -6.06 -15.49 28.68
CA ARG A 85 -5.87 -15.14 30.08
C ARG A 85 -6.15 -16.43 30.83
N GLU A 86 -5.12 -17.28 30.92
CA GLU A 86 -5.14 -18.48 31.72
C GLU A 86 -5.45 -18.04 33.14
N GLY A 87 -6.51 -18.64 33.70
CA GLY A 87 -7.05 -18.33 35.02
C GLY A 87 -5.92 -18.27 36.05
N GLY A 88 -5.96 -17.35 37.00
CA GLY A 88 -7.02 -17.39 37.99
C GLY A 88 -6.93 -18.70 38.78
N ARG A 89 -6.31 -18.62 39.97
CA ARG A 89 -6.55 -19.42 41.20
C ARG A 89 -5.37 -20.28 41.70
N ALA A 90 -4.80 -19.85 42.83
CA ALA A 90 -4.45 -20.61 44.06
C ALA A 90 -3.30 -19.87 44.78
N ALA A 91 -3.20 -19.75 46.10
CA ALA A 91 -4.07 -20.02 47.25
C ALA A 91 -3.48 -19.22 48.43
N SER A 92 -4.30 -18.97 49.46
CA SER A 92 -3.89 -18.40 50.75
C SER A 92 -2.89 -19.29 51.50
#